data_AF-K9SDE2-F1
#
_entry.id   AF-K9SDE2-F1
#
_cell.length_a   1.000
_cell.length_b   1.000
_cell.length_c   1.000
_cell.angle_alpha   90.00
_cell.angle_beta   90.00
_cell.angle_gamma   90.00
#
_symmetry.space_group_name_H-M   'P 1'
#
loop_
_entity.id
_entity.type
_entity.pdbx_description
1 polymer ?
#
loop_
_entity_poly.entity_id
_entity_poly.type
_entity_poly.pdbx_seq_one_letter_code
_entity_poly.pdbx_strand_id
1 'polypeptide(L)'
;MSMRWHSAWSALLALPLVMGAARGAIAAPDGFFSPYMAQIQEGLPAGFVMRLPAEVLLGGPASFAPEEMTVRILSSQAPPDLTVGLFTCTSGPMPCLVGSFSADRQGDPDAEAAYRRHVAAAAPLTLSGNIKGYLLEGGGDQPSPFSSLMWKQDSMIYTASFLASERQNLLRMAVSMANSPPIRPRARSAAAQ
;
A
#
# COMPACT_ATOMS: atom_id res chain seq x y z
N MET A 1 -82.52 -11.98 15.86
CA MET A 1 -82.29 -11.48 14.48
C MET A 1 -80.82 -11.67 14.15
N SER A 2 -80.57 -12.38 13.05
CA SER A 2 -79.26 -12.66 12.46
C SER A 2 -78.44 -11.41 12.16
N MET A 3 -77.11 -11.53 12.17
CA MET A 3 -76.22 -11.29 11.00
C MET A 3 -74.74 -11.23 11.42
N ARG A 4 -73.92 -12.14 10.85
CA ARG A 4 -72.84 -11.94 9.85
C ARG A 4 -71.52 -11.39 10.45
N TRP A 5 -70.52 -12.24 10.68
CA TRP A 5 -69.42 -12.61 9.74
C TRP A 5 -68.72 -11.40 9.11
N HIS A 6 -67.40 -11.27 9.27
CA HIS A 6 -66.40 -11.36 8.19
C HIS A 6 -65.00 -11.58 8.82
N SER A 7 -64.38 -12.70 8.45
CA SER A 7 -62.98 -13.01 8.68
C SER A 7 -62.11 -12.16 7.75
N ALA A 8 -61.17 -11.40 8.29
CA ALA A 8 -60.15 -10.70 7.51
C ALA A 8 -58.90 -11.60 7.40
N TRP A 9 -58.66 -12.14 6.21
CA TRP A 9 -57.41 -12.79 5.84
C TRP A 9 -56.33 -11.73 5.62
N SER A 10 -55.28 -11.73 6.43
CA SER A 10 -54.06 -10.97 6.14
C SER A 10 -53.13 -11.81 5.26
N ALA A 11 -52.92 -11.35 4.03
CA ALA A 11 -51.95 -11.90 3.11
C ALA A 11 -50.52 -11.57 3.59
N LEU A 12 -49.73 -12.60 3.84
CA LEU A 12 -48.29 -12.50 4.10
C LEU A 12 -47.56 -12.21 2.77
N LEU A 13 -47.11 -10.98 2.58
CA LEU A 13 -46.16 -10.61 1.52
C LEU A 13 -44.77 -11.09 1.93
N ALA A 14 -44.30 -12.17 1.31
CA ALA A 14 -42.91 -12.61 1.39
C ALA A 14 -42.04 -11.70 0.49
N LEU A 15 -41.23 -10.84 1.09
CA LEU A 15 -40.20 -10.08 0.39
C LEU A 15 -39.01 -11.02 0.05
N PRO A 16 -38.58 -11.11 -1.22
CA PRO A 16 -37.35 -11.79 -1.57
C PRO A 16 -36.14 -10.96 -1.11
N LEU A 17 -35.34 -11.53 -0.20
CA LEU A 17 -34.03 -11.00 0.18
C LEU A 17 -33.08 -11.15 -1.02
N VAL A 18 -32.82 -10.05 -1.73
CA VAL A 18 -31.78 -9.99 -2.75
C VAL A 18 -30.44 -9.92 -2.03
N MET A 19 -29.77 -11.07 -1.87
CA MET A 19 -28.36 -11.12 -1.45
C MET A 19 -27.47 -10.64 -2.60
N GLY A 20 -27.21 -9.33 -2.65
CA GLY A 20 -26.20 -8.76 -3.51
C GLY A 20 -24.80 -9.13 -3.02
N ALA A 21 -24.14 -10.04 -3.72
CA ALA A 21 -22.70 -10.27 -3.53
C ALA A 21 -21.96 -9.03 -4.04
N ALA A 22 -21.53 -8.16 -3.12
CA ALA A 22 -20.60 -7.08 -3.44
C ALA A 22 -19.28 -7.71 -3.90
N ARG A 23 -19.07 -7.77 -5.22
CA ARG A 23 -17.75 -8.07 -5.80
C ARG A 23 -16.85 -6.92 -5.40
N GLY A 24 -16.02 -7.12 -4.37
CA GLY A 24 -14.95 -6.18 -4.04
C GLY A 24 -14.09 -5.98 -5.28
N ALA A 25 -14.10 -4.77 -5.84
CA ALA A 25 -13.19 -4.41 -6.92
C ALA A 25 -11.76 -4.53 -6.38
N ILE A 26 -10.98 -5.43 -6.95
CA ILE A 26 -9.56 -5.55 -6.65
C ILE A 26 -8.90 -4.34 -7.33
N ALA A 27 -8.46 -3.36 -6.54
CA ALA A 27 -7.75 -2.21 -7.07
C ALA A 27 -6.40 -2.67 -7.65
N ALA A 28 -6.17 -2.54 -8.96
CA ALA A 28 -4.87 -2.81 -9.54
C ALA A 28 -3.85 -1.73 -9.10
N PRO A 29 -2.53 -2.01 -9.10
CA PRO A 29 -1.52 -0.97 -8.94
C PRO A 29 -1.73 0.16 -9.96
N ASP A 30 -1.36 1.39 -9.59
CA ASP A 30 -1.45 2.56 -10.46
C ASP A 30 -0.91 2.24 -11.86
N GLY A 31 -1.60 2.72 -12.90
CA GLY A 31 -1.13 2.73 -14.28
C GLY A 31 0.31 3.24 -14.40
N PHE A 32 0.71 4.19 -13.55
CA PHE A 32 2.06 4.71 -13.38
C PHE A 32 3.14 3.62 -13.23
N PHE A 33 2.85 2.52 -12.53
CA PHE A 33 3.83 1.43 -12.33
C PHE A 33 3.84 0.39 -13.45
N SER A 34 2.87 0.43 -14.36
CA SER A 34 2.73 -0.54 -15.46
C SER A 34 4.02 -0.80 -16.25
N PRO A 35 4.78 0.23 -16.69
CA PRO A 35 6.02 0.00 -17.44
C PRO A 35 7.14 -0.64 -16.61
N TYR A 36 7.03 -0.62 -15.28
CA TYR A 36 8.03 -1.13 -14.33
C TYR A 36 7.68 -2.48 -13.72
N MET A 37 6.46 -2.99 -13.96
CA MET A 37 5.95 -4.20 -13.30
C MET A 37 6.84 -5.42 -13.50
N ALA A 38 7.39 -5.64 -14.69
CA ALA A 38 8.29 -6.76 -14.94
C ALA A 38 9.57 -6.67 -14.08
N GLN A 39 10.16 -5.47 -14.01
CA GLN A 39 11.37 -5.22 -13.22
C GLN A 39 11.10 -5.36 -11.72
N ILE A 40 9.94 -4.90 -11.23
CA ILE A 40 9.53 -5.08 -9.83
C ILE A 40 9.41 -6.57 -9.49
N GLN A 41 8.74 -7.34 -10.35
CA GLN A 41 8.56 -8.78 -10.15
C GLN A 41 9.89 -9.56 -10.24
N GLU A 42 10.85 -9.11 -11.05
CA GLU A 42 12.18 -9.71 -11.17
C GLU A 42 13.09 -9.32 -9.99
N GLY A 43 12.93 -8.11 -9.45
CA GLY A 43 13.68 -7.62 -8.29
C GLY A 43 13.22 -8.21 -6.96
N LEU A 44 11.99 -8.73 -6.87
CA LEU A 44 11.45 -9.32 -5.64
C LEU A 44 12.18 -10.62 -5.25
N PRO A 45 12.76 -10.69 -4.03
CA PRO A 45 13.35 -11.93 -3.53
C PRO A 45 12.30 -13.06 -3.39
N ALA A 46 12.77 -14.31 -3.39
CA ALA A 46 11.88 -15.46 -3.26
C ALA A 46 11.08 -15.42 -1.93
N GLY A 47 9.76 -15.60 -2.05
CA GLY A 47 8.83 -15.54 -0.92
C GLY A 47 8.48 -14.13 -0.44
N PHE A 48 9.01 -13.07 -1.07
CA PHE A 48 8.58 -11.70 -0.80
C PHE A 48 7.29 -11.36 -1.52
N VAL A 49 6.56 -10.38 -1.00
CA VAL A 49 5.43 -9.76 -1.69
C VAL A 49 5.48 -8.25 -1.53
N MET A 50 5.30 -7.52 -2.63
CA MET A 50 5.20 -6.06 -2.59
C MET A 50 3.75 -5.62 -2.75
N ARG A 51 3.40 -4.47 -2.19
CA ARG A 51 2.15 -3.77 -2.47
C ARG A 51 2.50 -2.35 -2.89
N LEU A 52 1.85 -1.88 -3.94
CA LEU A 52 2.00 -0.51 -4.45
C LEU A 52 0.64 0.18 -4.42
N PRO A 53 0.61 1.52 -4.31
CA PRO A 53 -0.65 2.23 -4.28
C PRO A 53 -1.36 2.11 -5.63
N ALA A 54 -2.68 2.16 -5.60
CA ALA A 54 -3.50 2.24 -6.80
C ALA A 54 -3.41 3.62 -7.49
N GLU A 55 -2.93 4.64 -6.76
CA GLU A 55 -2.67 5.98 -7.29
C GLU A 55 -1.46 6.61 -6.58
N VAL A 56 -0.52 7.17 -7.34
CA VAL A 56 0.58 8.00 -6.81
C VAL A 56 0.07 9.42 -6.63
N LEU A 57 -0.24 9.77 -5.38
CA LEU A 57 -0.74 11.09 -5.02
C LEU A 57 0.45 11.97 -4.61
N LEU A 58 0.68 13.04 -5.36
CA LEU A 58 1.62 14.10 -5.00
C LEU A 58 0.91 15.45 -5.11
N GLY A 59 1.17 16.35 -4.17
CA GLY A 59 0.58 17.69 -4.12
C GLY A 59 1.54 18.73 -3.58
N GLY A 60 1.06 19.96 -3.39
CA GLY A 60 1.85 21.03 -2.76
C GLY A 60 3.07 21.48 -3.58
N PRO A 61 4.16 21.96 -2.95
CA PRO A 61 5.37 22.42 -3.66
C PRO A 61 6.14 21.29 -4.35
N ALA A 62 5.74 20.03 -4.13
CA ALA A 62 6.23 18.84 -4.80
C ALA A 62 5.25 18.34 -5.88
N SER A 63 4.41 19.22 -6.45
CA SER A 63 3.53 18.92 -7.57
C SER A 63 4.35 18.62 -8.83
N PHE A 64 4.88 17.40 -8.92
CA PHE A 64 5.52 16.88 -10.11
C PHE A 64 4.46 16.18 -10.96
N ALA A 65 4.47 16.46 -12.26
CA ALA A 65 3.67 15.66 -13.17
C ALA A 65 4.19 14.21 -13.15
N PRO A 66 3.33 13.17 -13.19
CA PRO A 66 3.79 11.78 -13.27
C PRO A 66 4.82 11.54 -14.37
N GLU A 67 4.72 12.24 -15.50
CA GLU A 67 5.63 12.15 -16.64
C GLU A 67 7.03 12.73 -16.35
N GLU A 68 7.17 13.57 -15.33
CA GLU A 68 8.44 14.16 -14.89
C GLU A 68 9.16 13.29 -13.85
N MET A 69 8.50 12.23 -13.39
CA MET A 69 9.05 11.30 -12.43
C MET A 69 9.63 10.06 -13.10
N THR A 70 10.66 9.51 -12.46
CA THR A 70 11.28 8.25 -12.84
C THR A 70 11.20 7.29 -11.67
N VAL A 71 10.85 6.04 -11.98
CA VAL A 71 10.87 4.95 -11.01
C VAL A 71 12.23 4.27 -11.06
N ARG A 72 12.84 4.06 -9.88
CA ARG A 72 14.03 3.21 -9.75
C ARG A 72 13.73 2.07 -8.79
N ILE A 73 14.14 0.88 -9.19
CA ILE A 73 13.95 -0.35 -8.42
C ILE A 73 15.30 -0.73 -7.85
N LEU A 74 15.38 -0.75 -6.53
CA LEU A 74 16.58 -1.04 -5.76
C LEU A 74 16.32 -2.34 -5.01
N SER A 75 17.04 -3.40 -5.34
CA SER A 75 16.97 -4.68 -4.65
C SER A 75 18.32 -5.02 -4.03
N SER A 76 18.29 -5.51 -2.80
CA SER A 76 19.42 -6.10 -2.10
C SER A 76 19.16 -7.58 -1.87
N GLN A 77 20.23 -8.37 -1.79
CA GLN A 77 20.18 -9.79 -1.41
C GLN A 77 20.75 -10.03 0.00
N ALA A 78 21.35 -9.01 0.62
CA ALA A 78 22.03 -9.11 1.91
C ALA A 78 21.96 -7.76 2.67
N PRO A 79 20.89 -7.49 3.43
CA PRO A 79 19.70 -8.33 3.60
C PRO A 79 18.78 -8.33 2.36
N PRO A 80 17.95 -9.37 2.15
CA PRO A 80 16.98 -9.38 1.05
C PRO A 80 15.92 -8.28 1.24
N ASP A 81 15.84 -7.35 0.29
CA ASP A 81 14.85 -6.28 0.28
C ASP A 81 14.42 -5.91 -1.14
N LEU A 82 13.36 -5.11 -1.24
CA LEU A 82 13.01 -4.40 -2.46
C LEU A 82 12.47 -3.01 -2.11
N THR A 83 13.05 -1.99 -2.72
CA THR A 83 12.59 -0.61 -2.66
C THR A 83 12.26 -0.09 -4.05
N VAL A 84 11.06 0.46 -4.20
CA VAL A 84 10.62 1.21 -5.38
C VAL A 84 10.68 2.70 -5.01
N GLY A 85 11.64 3.43 -5.56
CA GLY A 85 11.81 4.85 -5.32
C GLY A 85 11.30 5.70 -6.48
N LEU A 86 10.74 6.87 -6.16
CA LEU A 86 10.25 7.87 -7.09
C LEU A 86 11.22 9.06 -7.12
N PHE A 87 11.70 9.43 -8.31
CA PHE A 87 12.76 10.43 -8.47
C PHE A 87 12.39 11.47 -9.53
N THR A 88 12.68 12.75 -9.29
CA THR A 88 12.50 13.84 -10.27
C THR A 88 13.68 14.02 -11.22
N CYS A 89 14.72 13.18 -11.11
CA CYS A 89 15.89 13.26 -11.96
C CYS A 89 16.25 11.89 -12.56
N THR A 90 16.63 11.90 -13.84
CA THR A 90 17.10 10.72 -14.58
C THR A 90 18.54 10.36 -14.21
N SER A 91 19.36 11.33 -13.80
CA SER A 91 20.76 11.17 -13.38
C SER A 91 21.22 12.35 -12.51
N GLY A 92 22.29 12.17 -11.72
CA GLY A 92 22.93 13.25 -10.94
C GLY A 92 23.07 12.98 -9.43
N PRO A 93 23.98 13.69 -8.73
CA PRO A 93 24.27 13.46 -7.32
C PRO A 93 23.39 14.32 -6.40
N MET A 94 22.35 13.71 -5.81
CA MET A 94 21.62 14.15 -4.59
C MET A 94 20.83 15.49 -4.60
N PRO A 95 19.64 15.55 -3.96
CA PRO A 95 18.63 14.51 -3.77
C PRO A 95 17.35 14.85 -4.56
N CYS A 96 17.04 14.04 -5.57
CA CYS A 96 15.80 14.14 -6.34
C CYS A 96 14.75 13.08 -5.92
N LEU A 97 14.99 12.38 -4.80
CA LEU A 97 14.05 11.40 -4.25
C LEU A 97 12.81 12.14 -3.73
N VAL A 98 11.64 11.78 -4.24
CA VAL A 98 10.33 12.31 -3.81
C VAL A 98 9.71 11.43 -2.74
N GLY A 99 9.86 10.12 -2.91
CA GLY A 99 9.36 9.13 -1.98
C GLY A 99 9.70 7.71 -2.40
N SER A 100 9.34 6.75 -1.56
CA SER A 100 9.61 5.34 -1.80
C SER A 100 8.59 4.43 -1.14
N PHE A 101 8.55 3.21 -1.66
CA PHE A 101 7.83 2.07 -1.12
C PHE A 101 8.79 0.92 -0.94
N SER A 102 8.83 0.28 0.22
CA SER A 102 9.64 -0.91 0.46
C SER A 102 8.82 -2.05 1.07
N ALA A 103 9.33 -3.26 0.89
CA ALA A 103 8.84 -4.46 1.55
C ALA A 103 10.01 -5.27 2.10
N ASP A 104 9.99 -5.46 3.40
CA ASP A 104 10.99 -6.21 4.15
C ASP A 104 10.34 -7.45 4.78
N ARG A 105 11.10 -8.51 5.02
CA ARG A 105 10.54 -9.71 5.67
C ARG A 105 10.33 -9.45 7.17
N GLN A 106 9.21 -9.92 7.72
CA GLN A 106 9.06 -9.97 9.17
C GLN A 106 10.12 -10.88 9.80
N GLY A 107 10.70 -10.43 10.91
CA GLY A 107 11.84 -11.09 11.55
C GLY A 107 13.21 -10.63 11.04
N ASP A 108 13.29 -9.82 9.98
CA ASP A 108 14.54 -9.12 9.66
C ASP A 108 14.92 -8.17 10.82
N PRO A 109 16.13 -8.27 11.40
CA PRO A 109 16.49 -7.52 12.60
C PRO A 109 16.38 -6.00 12.44
N ASP A 110 16.78 -5.48 11.28
CA ASP A 110 16.84 -4.04 11.01
C ASP A 110 15.45 -3.49 10.72
N ALA A 111 14.66 -4.18 9.89
CA ALA A 111 13.27 -3.81 9.61
C ALA A 111 12.40 -3.89 10.87
N GLU A 112 12.59 -4.91 11.72
CA GLU A 112 11.89 -5.05 12.99
C GLU A 112 12.29 -3.94 13.99
N ALA A 113 13.57 -3.56 14.03
CA ALA A 113 14.01 -2.43 14.84
C ALA A 113 13.40 -1.11 14.37
N ALA A 114 13.36 -0.86 13.05
CA ALA A 114 12.70 0.31 12.46
C ALA A 114 11.21 0.34 12.77
N TYR A 115 10.52 -0.79 12.63
CA TYR A 115 9.10 -0.92 12.94
C TYR A 115 8.81 -0.65 14.43
N ARG A 116 9.61 -1.20 15.34
CA ARG A 116 9.46 -0.93 16.79
C ARG A 116 9.61 0.55 17.13
N ARG A 117 10.52 1.27 16.46
CA ARG A 117 10.65 2.74 16.63
C ARG A 117 9.37 3.46 16.19
N HIS A 118 8.77 3.06 15.08
CA HIS A 118 7.49 3.63 14.62
C HIS A 118 6.37 3.37 15.62
N VAL A 119 6.25 2.13 16.11
CA VAL A 119 5.25 1.75 17.12
C VAL A 119 5.41 2.54 18.41
N ALA A 120 6.64 2.76 18.87
CA ALA A 120 6.91 3.46 20.11
C ALA A 120 6.62 4.97 20.04
N ALA A 121 6.78 5.59 18.86
CA ALA A 121 6.67 7.05 18.70
C ALA A 121 5.36 7.52 18.05
N ALA A 122 4.49 6.62 17.59
CA ALA A 122 3.25 6.99 16.90
C ALA A 122 2.01 6.29 17.47
N ALA A 123 0.88 7.01 17.48
CA ALA A 123 -0.42 6.38 17.72
C ALA A 123 -0.80 5.46 16.54
N PRO A 124 -1.46 4.31 16.80
CA PRO A 124 -1.85 3.40 15.75
C PRO A 124 -2.95 3.99 14.86
N LEU A 125 -2.79 3.86 13.54
CA LEU A 125 -3.74 4.26 12.51
C LEU A 125 -4.31 3.00 11.85
N THR A 126 -5.62 2.92 11.62
CA THR A 126 -6.19 1.80 10.87
C THR A 126 -6.04 2.05 9.37
N LEU A 127 -5.32 1.19 8.65
CA LEU A 127 -5.14 1.31 7.20
C LEU A 127 -6.23 0.55 6.43
N SER A 128 -6.55 -0.66 6.86
CA SER A 128 -7.62 -1.49 6.28
C SER A 128 -8.00 -2.60 7.26
N GLY A 129 -9.28 -2.83 7.47
CA GLY A 129 -9.76 -3.87 8.40
C GLY A 129 -9.07 -3.79 9.77
N ASN A 130 -8.26 -4.80 10.09
CA ASN A 130 -7.46 -4.89 11.32
C ASN A 130 -5.98 -4.51 11.15
N ILE A 131 -5.55 -4.05 9.96
CA ILE A 131 -4.17 -3.65 9.68
C ILE A 131 -3.90 -2.29 10.33
N LYS A 132 -2.87 -2.24 11.16
CA LYS A 132 -2.41 -1.04 11.87
C LYS A 132 -1.13 -0.50 11.27
N GLY A 133 -1.14 0.78 10.91
CA GLY A 133 0.03 1.54 10.50
C GLY A 133 0.47 2.52 11.58
N TYR A 134 1.75 2.88 11.54
CA TYR A 134 2.40 3.77 12.49
C TYR A 134 3.19 4.80 11.70
N LEU A 135 2.80 6.07 11.81
CA LEU A 135 3.39 7.17 11.07
C LEU A 135 4.41 7.90 11.94
N LEU A 136 5.65 7.98 11.46
CA LEU A 136 6.63 8.93 11.97
C LEU A 136 6.64 10.15 11.06
N GLU A 137 6.47 11.32 11.66
CA GLU A 137 6.55 12.60 10.97
C GLU A 137 8.01 12.98 10.72
N GLY A 138 8.32 13.40 9.49
CA GLY A 138 9.57 14.06 9.15
C GLY A 138 9.44 15.58 9.26
N GLY A 139 10.58 16.26 9.09
CA GLY A 139 10.68 17.72 9.21
C GLY A 139 10.65 18.22 10.66
N GLY A 140 10.63 19.55 10.82
CA GLY A 140 10.74 20.20 12.13
C GLY A 140 12.09 19.90 12.79
N ASP A 141 12.06 19.37 14.01
CA ASP A 141 13.26 18.98 14.78
C ASP A 141 13.82 17.60 14.39
N GLN A 142 13.18 16.88 13.46
CA GLN A 142 13.67 15.59 12.96
C GLN A 142 14.80 15.79 11.93
N PRO A 143 15.81 14.89 11.90
CA PRO A 143 16.90 14.97 10.94
C PRO A 143 16.48 14.61 9.50
N SER A 144 15.35 13.93 9.32
CA SER A 144 14.84 13.51 8.01
C SER A 144 13.77 14.49 7.50
N PRO A 145 13.83 14.95 6.23
CA PRO A 145 12.74 15.70 5.62
C PRO A 145 11.56 14.81 5.20
N PHE A 146 11.68 13.48 5.35
CA PHE A 146 10.66 12.51 4.99
C PHE A 146 9.86 12.04 6.20
N SER A 147 8.54 12.02 6.07
CA SER A 147 7.65 11.23 6.92
C SER A 147 7.60 9.79 6.40
N SER A 148 7.54 8.82 7.31
CA SER A 148 7.46 7.40 6.97
C SER A 148 6.34 6.70 7.72
N LEU A 149 5.60 5.85 7.01
CA LEU A 149 4.53 5.04 7.57
C LEU A 149 4.88 3.56 7.39
N MET A 150 4.90 2.84 8.51
CA MET A 150 5.19 1.40 8.53
C MET A 150 4.00 0.57 9.03
N TRP A 151 3.80 -0.60 8.44
CA TRP A 151 2.81 -1.58 8.89
C TRP A 151 3.25 -3.02 8.61
N LYS A 152 2.59 -3.98 9.26
CA LYS A 152 2.80 -5.41 9.03
C LYS A 152 1.59 -6.01 8.32
N GLN A 153 1.85 -6.79 7.27
CA GLN A 153 0.85 -7.52 6.49
C GLN A 153 1.55 -8.60 5.64
N ASP A 154 0.89 -9.72 5.35
CA ASP A 154 1.43 -10.80 4.49
C ASP A 154 2.84 -11.31 4.85
N SER A 155 3.16 -11.38 6.14
CA SER A 155 4.53 -11.71 6.63
C SER A 155 5.63 -10.75 6.17
N MET A 156 5.25 -9.56 5.69
CA MET A 156 6.13 -8.44 5.36
C MET A 156 5.95 -7.29 6.35
N ILE A 157 6.97 -6.44 6.42
CA ILE A 157 6.94 -5.10 6.98
C ILE A 157 6.99 -4.16 5.78
N TYR A 158 5.95 -3.37 5.59
CA TYR A 158 5.88 -2.39 4.52
C TYR A 158 6.26 -1.02 5.04
N THR A 159 6.98 -0.26 4.21
CA THR A 159 7.29 1.15 4.47
C THR A 159 6.87 1.98 3.27
N ALA A 160 6.13 3.07 3.52
CA ALA A 160 5.94 4.14 2.56
C ALA A 160 6.58 5.41 3.14
N SER A 161 7.42 6.10 2.36
CA SER A 161 8.19 7.25 2.82
C SER A 161 8.10 8.38 1.80
N PHE A 162 7.69 9.58 2.22
CA PHE A 162 7.52 10.74 1.35
C PHE A 162 7.91 12.01 2.09
N LEU A 163 8.19 13.10 1.37
CA LEU A 163 8.43 14.41 1.97
C LEU A 163 7.34 14.74 3.00
N ALA A 164 7.71 15.39 4.10
CA ALA A 164 6.78 15.72 5.18
C ALA A 164 5.59 16.58 4.70
N SER A 165 5.78 17.39 3.65
CA SER A 165 4.68 18.13 2.99
C SER A 165 3.59 17.22 2.41
N GLU A 166 3.95 16.00 2.02
CA GLU A 166 3.07 15.01 1.41
C GLU A 166 2.36 14.12 2.42
N ARG A 167 2.43 14.44 3.71
CA ARG A 167 1.87 13.65 4.79
C ARG A 167 0.47 13.10 4.51
N GLN A 168 -0.45 13.94 4.01
CA GLN A 168 -1.83 13.51 3.76
C GLN A 168 -1.91 12.54 2.56
N ASN A 169 -1.08 12.74 1.55
CA ASN A 169 -0.98 11.86 0.40
C ASN A 169 -0.35 10.52 0.76
N LEU A 170 0.72 10.53 1.58
CA LEU A 170 1.32 9.33 2.18
C LEU A 170 0.28 8.46 2.90
N LEU A 171 -0.57 9.06 3.74
CA LEU A 171 -1.65 8.30 4.41
C LEU A 171 -2.60 7.64 3.42
N ARG A 172 -3.03 8.36 2.38
CA ARG A 172 -3.95 7.82 1.37
C ARG A 172 -3.31 6.71 0.55
N MET A 173 -2.06 6.89 0.14
CA MET A 173 -1.28 5.88 -0.56
C MET A 173 -1.09 4.63 0.30
N ALA A 174 -0.76 4.75 1.58
CA ALA A 174 -0.63 3.63 2.49
C ALA A 174 -1.94 2.84 2.69
N VAL A 175 -3.08 3.55 2.83
CA VAL A 175 -4.41 2.92 2.87
C VAL A 175 -4.67 2.16 1.57
N SER A 176 -4.38 2.77 0.42
CA SER A 176 -4.52 2.12 -0.89
C SER A 176 -3.66 0.86 -0.99
N MET A 177 -2.37 0.96 -0.67
CA MET A 177 -1.42 -0.17 -0.66
C MET A 177 -1.88 -1.33 0.21
N ALA A 178 -2.38 -1.06 1.43
CA ALA A 178 -2.88 -2.09 2.34
C ALA A 178 -4.08 -2.87 1.76
N ASN A 179 -4.81 -2.27 0.81
CA ASN A 179 -5.95 -2.87 0.11
C ASN A 179 -5.60 -3.43 -1.28
N SER A 180 -4.50 -3.00 -1.91
CA SER A 180 -4.04 -3.47 -3.23
C SER A 180 -3.64 -4.95 -3.20
N PRO A 181 -3.86 -5.75 -4.25
CA PRO A 181 -3.40 -7.13 -4.31
C PRO A 181 -1.86 -7.21 -4.22
N PRO A 182 -1.29 -8.24 -3.58
CA PRO A 182 0.15 -8.40 -3.47
C PRO A 182 0.76 -8.74 -4.84
N ILE A 183 1.82 -8.01 -5.18
CA ILE A 183 2.73 -8.27 -6.30
C ILE A 183 3.71 -9.34 -5.85
N ARG A 184 3.84 -10.40 -6.67
CA ARG A 184 4.68 -11.57 -6.36
C ARG A 184 5.87 -11.64 -7.32
N PRO A 185 6.99 -12.28 -6.92
CA PRO A 185 8.08 -12.57 -7.82
C PRO A 185 7.57 -13.31 -9.06
N ARG A 186 8.15 -12.99 -10.22
CA ARG A 186 7.84 -13.75 -11.42
C ARG A 186 8.26 -15.21 -11.18
N ALA A 187 7.34 -16.15 -11.45
CA ALA A 187 7.71 -17.56 -11.45
C ALA A 187 8.84 -17.72 -12.47
N ARG A 188 10.03 -18.13 -12.03
CA ARG A 188 11.05 -18.57 -12.96
C ARG A 188 10.46 -19.77 -13.67
N SER A 189 10.15 -19.65 -14.95
CA SER A 189 9.87 -20.82 -15.77
C SER A 189 11.05 -21.75 -15.58
N ALA A 190 10.80 -22.95 -15.04
CA ALA A 190 11.80 -24.01 -15.02
C ALA A 190 12.13 -24.28 -16.49
N ALA A 191 13.20 -23.66 -16.98
CA ALA A 191 13.76 -24.03 -18.26
C ALA A 191 14.19 -25.49 -18.10
N ALA A 192 13.54 -26.36 -18.87
CA ALA A 192 13.84 -27.77 -18.97
C ALA A 192 15.35 -27.95 -19.18
N GLN A 193 15.93 -28.81 -18.34
CA GLN A 193 17.24 -29.42 -18.58
C GLN A 193 17.13 -30.39 -19.76
#